data_AF-A0A439QBI6-F1
#
_entry.id   AF-A0A439QBI6-F1
#
_cell.length_a   1.000
_cell.length_b   1.000
_cell.length_c   1.000
_cell.angle_alpha   90.00
_cell.angle_beta   90.00
_cell.angle_gamma   90.00
#
_symmetry.space_group_name_H-M   'P 1'
#
loop_
_entity.id
_entity.type
_entity.pdbx_description
1 polymer ?
#
loop_
_entity_poly.entity_id
_entity_poly.type
_entity_poly.pdbx_seq_one_letter_code
_entity_poly.pdbx_strand_id
1 'polypeptide(L)' 'MQTPAPKPFYTISDLIGFGFSNGHIYNEIKSGRLIVRKSGRRSIISHDELMAYINSLPMSGNVAA' A
#
# COMPACT_ATOMS: atom_id res chain seq x y z
N MET A 1 15.85 -21.19 -5.10
CA MET A 1 14.81 -20.33 -4.53
C MET A 1 14.54 -19.22 -5.54
N GLN A 2 13.46 -19.29 -6.32
CA GLN A 2 13.14 -18.25 -7.30
C GLN A 2 12.42 -17.12 -6.56
N THR A 3 13.12 -16.03 -6.27
CA THR A 3 12.50 -14.84 -5.68
C THR A 3 11.50 -14.31 -6.70
N PRO A 4 10.19 -14.25 -6.40
CA PRO A 4 9.21 -13.76 -7.37
C PRO A 4 9.58 -12.32 -7.71
N ALA A 5 9.70 -12.03 -9.01
CA ALA A 5 10.00 -10.69 -9.50
C ALA A 5 9.01 -9.68 -8.88
N PRO A 6 9.48 -8.51 -8.42
CA PRO A 6 8.61 -7.53 -7.79
C PRO A 6 7.50 -7.16 -8.78
N LYS A 7 6.24 -7.37 -8.38
CA LYS A 7 5.11 -6.93 -9.18
C LYS A 7 5.23 -5.41 -9.36
N PRO A 8 5.24 -4.88 -10.59
CA PRO A 8 5.37 -3.44 -10.81
C PRO A 8 4.17 -2.65 -10.29
N PHE A 9 3.04 -3.33 -10.09
CA PHE A 9 1.78 -2.75 -9.69
C PHE A 9 1.03 -3.64 -8.71
N TYR A 10 0.34 -3.00 -7.77
CA TYR A 10 -0.47 -3.60 -6.72
C TYR A 10 -1.90 -3.07 -6.80
N THR A 11 -2.85 -3.91 -6.41
CA THR A 11 -4.26 -3.53 -6.30
C THR A 11 -4.68 -3.43 -4.84
N ILE A 12 -5.85 -2.83 -4.59
CA ILE A 12 -6.45 -2.82 -3.24
C ILE A 12 -6.56 -4.25 -2.69
N SER A 13 -6.87 -5.24 -3.53
CA SER A 13 -6.92 -6.65 -3.14
C SER A 13 -5.58 -7.19 -2.65
N ASP A 14 -4.46 -6.78 -3.26
CA ASP A 14 -3.13 -7.17 -2.78
C ASP A 14 -2.85 -6.57 -1.40
N LEU A 15 -3.25 -5.32 -1.16
CA LEU A 15 -3.11 -4.67 0.15
C LEU A 15 -3.95 -5.36 1.23
N ILE A 16 -5.15 -5.80 0.89
CA ILE A 16 -5.97 -6.62 1.79
C ILE A 16 -5.24 -7.94 2.11
N GLY A 17 -4.60 -8.56 1.13
CA GLY A 17 -3.75 -9.74 1.33
C GLY A 17 -2.54 -9.48 2.24
N PHE A 18 -2.03 -8.24 2.28
CA PHE A 18 -0.98 -7.83 3.22
C PHE A 18 -1.50 -7.53 4.64
N GLY A 19 -2.81 -7.59 4.87
CA GLY A 19 -3.42 -7.35 6.18
C GLY A 19 -3.98 -5.93 6.38
N PHE A 20 -3.98 -5.07 5.34
CA PHE A 20 -4.64 -3.77 5.45
C PHE A 20 -6.16 -3.92 5.37
N SER A 21 -6.88 -3.24 6.25
CA SER A 21 -8.34 -3.18 6.20
C SER A 21 -8.81 -2.23 5.09
N ASN A 22 -9.93 -2.54 4.43
CA ASN A 22 -10.53 -1.66 3.41
C ASN A 22 -10.68 -0.22 3.91
N GLY A 23 -11.24 -0.02 5.10
CA GLY A 23 -11.43 1.31 5.68
C GLY A 23 -10.12 2.08 5.86
N HIS A 24 -9.06 1.38 6.31
CA HIS A 24 -7.72 1.95 6.43
C HIS A 24 -7.20 2.40 5.06
N ILE A 25 -7.24 1.52 4.07
CA ILE A 25 -6.79 1.83 2.69
C ILE A 25 -7.52 3.07 2.15
N TYR A 26 -8.86 3.11 2.23
CA TYR A 26 -9.63 4.26 1.74
C TYR A 26 -9.34 5.56 2.51
N ASN A 27 -9.07 5.47 3.81
CA ASN A 27 -8.71 6.63 4.62
C ASN A 27 -7.31 7.18 4.24
N GLU A 28 -6.35 6.31 4.00
CA GLU A 28 -5.00 6.68 3.55
C GLU A 28 -5.02 7.27 2.13
N ILE A 29 -5.89 6.75 1.24
CA ILE A 29 -6.13 7.34 -0.08
C ILE A 29 -6.74 8.75 0.07
N LYS A 30 -7.77 8.89 0.92
CA LYS A 30 -8.46 10.16 1.12
C LYS A 30 -7.57 11.22 1.77
N SER A 31 -6.68 10.81 2.67
CA SER A 31 -5.68 11.69 3.29
C SER A 31 -4.51 12.04 2.37
N GLY A 32 -4.42 11.42 1.19
CA GLY A 32 -3.35 11.65 0.21
C GLY A 32 -2.03 10.96 0.54
N ARG A 33 -1.99 10.11 1.56
CA ARG A 33 -0.80 9.33 1.95
C ARG A 33 -0.55 8.14 1.03
N LEU A 34 -1.62 7.52 0.53
CA LEU A 34 -1.54 6.43 -0.42
C LEU A 34 -1.99 6.90 -1.80
N ILE A 35 -1.04 7.06 -2.72
CA ILE A 35 -1.34 7.49 -4.09
C ILE A 35 -1.84 6.29 -4.90
N VAL A 36 -3.08 6.40 -5.34
CA VAL A 36 -3.75 5.38 -6.16
C VAL A 36 -4.12 5.99 -7.50
N ARG A 37 -3.83 5.26 -8.57
CA ARG A 37 -4.25 5.60 -9.93
C ARG A 37 -5.38 4.69 -10.36
N LYS A 38 -6.36 5.23 -11.07
CA LYS A 38 -7.41 4.44 -11.69
C LYS A 38 -6.93 3.96 -13.06
N SER A 39 -7.14 2.68 -13.35
CA SER A 39 -7.02 2.12 -14.69
C SER A 39 -8.28 1.32 -14.98
N GLY A 40 -9.14 1.92 -15.81
CA GLY A 40 -10.50 1.45 -16.03
C GLY A 40 -11.27 1.32 -14.70
N ARG A 41 -11.74 0.11 -14.40
CA ARG A 41 -12.52 -0.20 -13.19
C ARG A 41 -11.66 -0.50 -11.96
N ARG A 42 -10.34 -0.62 -12.12
CA ARG A 42 -9.43 -1.04 -11.04
C ARG A 42 -8.64 0.15 -10.50
N SER A 43 -8.40 0.10 -9.20
CA SER A 43 -7.45 0.96 -8.50
C SER A 43 -6.08 0.26 -8.50
N ILE A 44 -5.06 0.93 -9.02
CA ILE A 44 -3.69 0.44 -9.06
C ILE A 44 -2.76 1.37 -8.29
N ILE A 45 -1.79 0.79 -7.62
CA ILE A 45 -0.71 1.42 -6.87
C ILE A 45 0.60 0.94 -7.51
N SER A 46 1.50 1.83 -7.89
CA SER A 46 2.81 1.41 -8.39
C SER A 46 3.67 0.90 -7.24
N HIS A 47 4.68 0.08 -7.55
CA HIS A 47 5.61 -0.38 -6.53
C HIS A 47 6.28 0.77 -5.76
N ASP A 48 6.72 1.80 -6.46
CA ASP A 48 7.35 2.98 -5.87
C ASP A 48 6.44 3.70 -4.86
N GLU A 49 5.18 3.93 -5.23
CA GLU A 49 4.18 4.58 -4.37
C GLU A 49 3.84 3.73 -3.14
N LEU A 50 3.74 2.40 -3.32
CA LEU A 50 3.52 1.48 -2.19
C LEU A 50 4.71 1.51 -1.23
N MET A 51 5.94 1.49 -1.75
CA MET A 51 7.15 1.55 -0.93
C MET A 51 7.28 2.90 -0.24
N ALA A 52 6.99 4.00 -0.93
CA ALA A 52 6.96 5.34 -0.33
C ALA A 52 5.95 5.40 0.82
N TYR A 53 4.74 4.85 0.63
CA TYR A 53 3.76 4.73 1.69
C TYR A 53 4.27 3.90 2.86
N ILE A 54 4.82 2.70 2.63
CA ILE A 54 5.36 1.83 3.68
C ILE A 54 6.49 2.53 4.45
N ASN A 55 7.39 3.21 3.76
CA ASN A 55 8.48 3.98 4.38
C ASN A 55 7.96 5.20 5.15
N SER A 56 6.81 5.75 4.78
CA SER A 56 6.15 6.85 5.48
C SER A 56 5.36 6.40 6.71
N LEU A 57 5.04 5.11 6.81
CA LEU A 57 4.36 4.58 7.99
C LEU A 57 5.28 4.78 9.19
N PRO A 58 4.76 5.32 10.30
CA PRO A 58 5.53 5.34 11.53
C PRO A 58 5.86 3.87 11.84
N MET A 59 7.15 3.55 11.91
CA MET A 59 7.60 2.27 12.47
C MET A 59 7.13 2.25 13.92
N SER A 60 5.92 1.73 14.15
CA SER A 60 5.40 1.47 15.49
C SER A 60 6.14 0.27 16.08
N GLY A 61 7.41 0.53 16.39
CA GLY A 61 8.24 -0.19 17.33
C GLY A 61 8.83 0.77 18.37
N ASN A 62 8.26 1.97 18.54
CA ASN A 62 8.53 2.76 19.73
C ASN A 62 7.56 2.33 20.83
N VAL A 63 7.95 1.25 21.52
CA VAL A 63 7.56 1.02 22.90
C VAL A 63 7.76 2.33 23.65
N ALA A 64 6.66 2.93 24.09
CA ALA A 64 6.73 4.04 25.03
C ALA A 64 7.52 3.55 26.26
N ALA A 65 8.63 4.25 26.52
CA ALA A 65 9.47 4.10 27.69
C ALA A 65 8.72 4.48 28.98
#